data_AF-N6VHG4-F1
#
_entry.id   AF-N6VHG4-F1
#
_cell.length_a   1.000
_cell.length_b   1.000
_cell.length_c   1.000
_cell.angle_alpha   90.00
_cell.angle_beta   90.00
_cell.angle_gamma   90.00
#
_symmetry.space_group_name_H-M   'P 1'
#
loop_
_entity.id
_entity.type
_entity.pdbx_description
1 polymer ?
#
loop_
_entity_poly.entity_id
_entity_poly.type
_entity_poly.pdbx_seq_one_letter_code
_entity_poly.pdbx_strand_id
1 'polypeptide(L)'
;MTGGEITGMGNSQGTGIYAAGDDVTLNMVNISRVETGVRVEKGTLIMNQGSVTDFTGTGVIVGDGVTKADLTRVTITGQNKGTGVYMEGVM
;
A
#
# COMPACT_ATOMS: atom_id res chain seq x y z
N MET A 1 -7.32 10.05 -2.33
CA MET A 1 -7.08 10.69 -1.02
C MET A 1 -5.90 11.64 -1.12
N THR A 2 -5.97 12.81 -0.48
CA THR A 2 -4.87 13.78 -0.42
C THR A 2 -4.70 14.25 1.01
N GLY A 3 -3.50 14.05 1.57
CA GLY A 3 -3.21 14.28 2.97
C GLY A 3 -3.92 13.28 3.89
N GLY A 4 -3.21 12.78 4.89
CA GLY A 4 -3.80 12.03 5.99
C GLY A 4 -2.92 10.93 6.54
N GLU A 5 -3.36 10.36 7.64
CA GLU A 5 -2.64 9.35 8.40
C GLU A 5 -3.58 8.18 8.69
N ILE A 6 -3.09 6.97 8.42
CA ILE A 6 -3.76 5.71 8.75
C ILE A 6 -2.80 4.94 9.63
N THR A 7 -3.21 4.69 10.86
CA THR A 7 -2.39 3.98 11.84
C THR A 7 -3.18 2.80 12.37
N GLY A 8 -2.70 1.58 12.11
CA GLY A 8 -3.33 0.37 12.61
C GLY A 8 -3.20 0.26 14.13
N MET A 9 -4.19 -0.39 14.74
CA MET A 9 -4.26 -0.61 16.19
C MET A 9 -3.90 -2.06 16.55
N GLY A 10 -3.50 -2.28 17.81
CA GLY A 10 -3.14 -3.62 18.30
C GLY A 10 -1.84 -4.15 17.67
N ASN A 11 -1.83 -5.44 17.34
CA ASN A 11 -0.64 -6.17 16.86
C ASN A 11 -0.35 -5.95 15.37
N SER A 12 -0.69 -4.79 14.81
CA SER A 12 -0.50 -4.47 13.39
C SER A 12 -1.17 -5.50 12.46
N GLN A 13 -2.43 -5.79 12.74
CA GLN A 13 -3.24 -6.70 11.92
C GLN A 13 -4.06 -5.90 10.90
N GLY A 14 -4.29 -6.47 9.72
CA GLY A 14 -5.19 -5.91 8.71
C GLY A 14 -4.52 -5.03 7.65
N THR A 15 -5.35 -4.46 6.77
CA THR A 15 -4.91 -3.68 5.61
C THR A 15 -5.23 -2.20 5.78
N GLY A 16 -4.27 -1.30 5.53
CA GLY A 16 -4.48 0.14 5.61
C GLY A 16 -5.44 0.67 4.54
N ILE A 17 -5.12 0.42 3.27
CA ILE A 17 -5.99 0.73 2.12
C ILE A 17 -6.24 -0.55 1.33
N TYR A 18 -7.52 -0.89 1.11
CA TYR A 18 -7.93 -2.01 0.27
C TYR A 18 -8.87 -1.52 -0.84
N ALA A 19 -8.55 -1.85 -2.09
CA ALA A 19 -9.39 -1.56 -3.25
C ALA A 19 -9.49 -2.81 -4.15
N ALA A 20 -10.72 -3.28 -4.37
CA ALA A 20 -10.97 -4.48 -5.17
C ALA A 20 -11.07 -4.20 -6.69
N GLY A 21 -11.45 -2.98 -7.09
CA GLY A 21 -11.67 -2.65 -8.50
C GLY A 21 -11.66 -1.18 -8.90
N ASP A 22 -11.39 -0.28 -7.97
CA ASP A 22 -11.40 1.17 -8.22
C ASP A 22 -9.99 1.71 -8.42
N ASP A 23 -9.88 2.82 -9.16
CA ASP A 23 -8.65 3.58 -9.27
C ASP A 23 -8.28 4.22 -7.92
N VAL A 24 -7.05 3.98 -7.48
CA VAL A 24 -6.53 4.49 -6.22
C VAL A 24 -5.50 5.57 -6.50
N THR A 25 -5.78 6.80 -6.06
CA THR A 25 -4.78 7.88 -6.01
C THR A 25 -4.56 8.34 -4.57
N LEU A 26 -3.32 8.25 -4.08
CA LEU A 26 -2.88 8.67 -2.76
C LEU A 26 -1.81 9.76 -2.87
N ASN A 27 -2.10 10.96 -2.39
CA ASN A 27 -1.14 12.06 -2.36
C ASN A 27 -0.80 12.41 -0.91
N MET A 28 0.47 12.30 -0.51
CA MET A 28 0.94 12.64 0.85
C MET A 28 0.16 11.89 1.96
N VAL A 29 -0.05 10.59 1.77
CA VAL A 29 -0.73 9.74 2.75
C VAL A 29 0.31 8.89 3.49
N ASN A 30 0.21 8.87 4.82
CA ASN A 30 1.09 8.07 5.68
C ASN A 30 0.30 6.90 6.26
N ILE A 31 0.80 5.68 6.08
CA ILE A 31 0.21 4.44 6.58
C ILE A 31 1.23 3.76 7.49
N SER A 32 0.83 3.37 8.70
CA SER A 32 1.72 2.71 9.65
C SER A 32 1.02 1.64 10.49
N ARG A 33 1.82 0.72 11.07
CA ARG A 33 1.36 -0.30 12.04
C ARG A 33 0.24 -1.20 11.53
N VAL A 34 0.37 -1.69 10.31
CA VAL A 34 -0.59 -2.60 9.65
C VAL A 34 0.10 -3.89 9.21
N GLU A 35 -0.66 -4.89 8.78
CA GLU A 35 -0.07 -6.08 8.17
C GLU A 35 0.24 -5.81 6.70
N THR A 36 -0.74 -5.26 5.99
CA THR A 36 -0.60 -4.80 4.61
C THR A 36 -0.84 -3.30 4.52
N GLY A 37 0.07 -2.55 3.89
CA GLY A 37 -0.09 -1.10 3.73
C GLY A 37 -1.21 -0.75 2.77
N VAL A 38 -1.01 -1.08 1.50
CA VAL A 38 -1.95 -0.84 0.41
C VAL A 38 -2.12 -2.13 -0.39
N ARG A 39 -3.35 -2.53 -0.66
CA ARG A 39 -3.68 -3.64 -1.58
C ARG A 39 -4.68 -3.14 -2.62
N VAL A 40 -4.29 -3.19 -3.89
CA VAL A 40 -5.17 -2.89 -5.03
C VAL A 40 -5.22 -4.12 -5.91
N GLU A 41 -6.42 -4.68 -6.11
CA GLU A 41 -6.58 -5.90 -6.92
C GLU A 41 -6.69 -5.59 -8.41
N LYS A 42 -7.39 -4.50 -8.78
CA LYS A 42 -7.60 -4.09 -10.18
C LYS A 42 -7.65 -2.57 -10.32
N GLY A 43 -7.50 -2.08 -11.54
CA GLY A 43 -7.58 -0.64 -11.88
C GLY A 43 -6.21 0.00 -12.01
N THR A 44 -6.05 1.21 -11.45
CA THR A 44 -4.77 1.92 -11.38
C THR A 44 -4.39 2.27 -9.93
N LEU A 45 -3.09 2.26 -9.64
CA LEU A 45 -2.55 2.72 -8.37
C LEU A 45 -1.55 3.86 -8.61
N ILE A 46 -1.86 5.04 -8.09
CA ILE A 46 -0.98 6.20 -8.11
C ILE A 46 -0.70 6.62 -6.66
N MET A 47 0.57 6.62 -6.26
CA MET A 47 1.00 7.12 -4.96
C MET A 47 2.05 8.21 -5.16
N ASN A 48 1.76 9.42 -4.69
CA ASN A 48 2.67 10.56 -4.76
C ASN A 48 3.01 11.04 -3.36
N GLN A 49 4.28 10.86 -2.97
CA GLN A 49 4.78 11.18 -1.63
C GLN A 49 4.09 10.36 -0.53
N GLY A 50 4.38 10.66 0.73
CA GLY A 50 3.87 9.92 1.87
C GLY A 50 4.68 8.65 2.16
N SER A 51 4.12 7.77 2.99
CA SER A 51 4.84 6.62 3.49
C SER A 51 3.95 5.42 3.80
N VAL A 52 4.53 4.22 3.72
CA VAL A 52 3.98 2.96 4.22
C VAL A 52 5.05 2.33 5.11
N THR A 53 4.92 2.50 6.42
CA THR A 53 5.94 2.09 7.39
C THR A 53 5.41 1.10 8.42
N ASP A 54 6.33 0.46 9.15
CA ASP A 54 6.02 -0.42 10.27
C ASP A 54 5.05 -1.56 9.93
N PHE A 55 4.98 -1.96 8.66
CA PHE A 55 4.17 -3.10 8.26
C PHE A 55 4.88 -4.42 8.60
N THR A 56 4.09 -5.45 8.88
CA THR A 56 4.60 -6.78 9.26
C THR A 56 4.58 -7.77 8.10
N GLY A 57 3.67 -7.59 7.12
CA GLY A 57 3.53 -8.41 5.93
C GLY A 57 4.09 -7.72 4.69
N THR A 58 3.24 -7.05 3.93
CA THR A 58 3.61 -6.41 2.65
C THR A 58 3.27 -4.92 2.64
N GLY A 59 4.20 -4.07 2.21
CA GLY A 59 3.95 -2.63 2.12
C GLY A 59 2.88 -2.33 1.08
N VAL A 60 3.12 -2.69 -0.17
CA VAL A 60 2.18 -2.47 -1.29
C VAL A 60 1.99 -3.75 -2.07
N ILE A 61 0.75 -4.19 -2.23
CA ILE A 61 0.34 -5.28 -3.11
C ILE A 61 -0.35 -4.70 -4.32
N VAL A 62 0.19 -5.01 -5.49
CA VAL A 62 -0.37 -4.67 -6.79
C VAL A 62 -0.86 -5.97 -7.43
N GLY A 63 -2.18 -6.11 -7.52
CA GLY A 63 -2.84 -7.28 -8.08
C GLY A 63 -2.64 -7.41 -9.59
N ASP A 64 -2.90 -8.61 -10.10
CA ASP A 64 -2.75 -8.97 -11.51
C ASP A 64 -3.64 -8.15 -12.46
N GLY A 65 -4.77 -7.64 -11.98
CA GLY A 65 -5.67 -6.77 -12.72
C GLY A 65 -5.31 -5.28 -12.66
N VAL A 66 -4.21 -4.90 -12.03
CA VAL A 66 -3.74 -3.50 -12.03
C VAL A 66 -3.01 -3.21 -13.33
N THR A 67 -3.56 -2.27 -14.09
CA THR A 67 -3.05 -1.87 -15.41
C THR A 67 -1.90 -0.86 -15.33
N LYS A 68 -1.78 -0.15 -14.21
CA LYS A 68 -0.74 0.84 -13.96
C LYS A 68 -0.50 1.03 -12.47
N ALA A 69 0.77 1.03 -12.06
CA ALA A 69 1.19 1.37 -10.71
C ALA A 69 2.35 2.39 -10.75
N ASP A 70 2.10 3.64 -10.37
CA ASP A 70 3.12 4.69 -10.25
C ASP A 70 3.31 5.08 -8.79
N LEU A 71 4.47 4.79 -8.22
CA LEU A 71 4.84 5.17 -6.86
C LEU A 71 5.98 6.18 -6.92
N THR A 72 5.66 7.46 -6.74
CA THR A 72 6.61 8.57 -6.86
C THR A 72 6.95 9.13 -5.48
N ARG A 73 8.23 9.06 -5.10
CA ARG A 73 8.77 9.61 -3.83
C ARG A 73 8.08 9.07 -2.57
N VAL A 74 7.67 7.81 -2.61
CA VAL A 74 7.03 7.11 -1.47
C VAL A 74 8.09 6.35 -0.68
N THR A 75 8.06 6.46 0.65
CA THR A 75 8.89 5.62 1.53
C THR A 75 8.13 4.37 1.92
N ILE A 76 8.69 3.18 1.66
CA ILE A 76 8.08 1.90 2.04
C ILE A 76 9.09 1.11 2.89
N THR A 77 8.77 0.85 4.16
CA THR A 77 9.70 0.19 5.10
C THR A 77 8.95 -0.68 6.11
N GLY A 78 9.25 -1.98 6.14
CA GLY A 78 8.65 -2.93 7.09
C GLY A 78 9.45 -3.06 8.39
N GLN A 79 8.90 -3.78 9.37
CA GLN A 79 9.54 -4.01 10.68
C GLN A 79 10.67 -5.07 10.62
N ASN A 80 11.72 -4.79 9.85
CA ASN A 80 12.90 -5.66 9.63
C ASN A 80 12.60 -7.00 8.93
N LYS A 81 11.35 -7.24 8.53
CA LYS A 81 10.84 -8.43 7.82
C LYS A 81 9.70 -7.98 6.88
N GLY A 82 9.40 -8.78 5.86
CA GLY A 82 8.31 -8.53 4.92
C GLY A 82 8.75 -8.06 3.54
N THR A 83 7.77 -7.86 2.65
CA THR A 83 7.99 -7.47 1.26
C THR A 83 7.62 -6.00 1.08
N GLY A 84 8.51 -5.18 0.51
CA GLY A 84 8.23 -3.76 0.27
C GLY A 84 7.07 -3.57 -0.72
N VAL A 85 7.30 -4.00 -1.96
CA VAL A 85 6.29 -3.99 -3.03
C VAL A 85 6.20 -5.41 -3.59
N TYR A 86 4.98 -5.93 -3.69
CA TYR A 86 4.67 -7.22 -4.29
C TYR A 86 3.76 -7.00 -5.49
N MET A 87 4.17 -7.49 -6.65
CA MET A 87 3.42 -7.43 -7.89
C MET A 87 2.96 -8.84 -8.24
N GLU A 88 1.65 -9.06 -8.32
CA GLU A 88 1.09 -10.31 -8.83
C GLU A 88 1.26 -10.35 -10.35
N GLY A 89 1.84 -11.44 -10.86
CA GLY A 89 1.96 -11.66 -12.30
C GLY A 89 0.62 -12.08 -12.89
N VAL A 90 0.31 -11.61 -14.09
CA VAL A 90 -0.78 -12.19 -14.91
C VAL A 90 -0.42 -13.64 -15.26
N MET A 91 -1.34 -14.57 -14.95
CA MET A 91 -1.26 -15.97 -15.37
C MET A 91 -1.61 -16.15 -16.84
#